data_AF-A0A267GFK8-F1
#
_entry.id   AF-A0A267GFK8-F1
#
_cell.length_a   1.000
_cell.length_b   1.000
_cell.length_c   1.000
_cell.angle_alpha   90.00
_cell.angle_beta   90.00
_cell.angle_gamma   90.00
#
_symmetry.space_group_name_H-M   'P 1'
#
loop_
_entity.id
_entity.type
_entity.pdbx_description
1 polymer ?
#
loop_
_entity_poly.entity_id
_entity_poly.type
_entity_poly.pdbx_seq_one_letter_code
_entity_poly.pdbx_strand_id
1 'polypeptide(L)'
;RSMRLTQILCYAQGVRPGRIEHYEKLSRIMWKEKDRFMNVTVPRPRPEVAAELDKHQPEDMFESDRYEKEVLAATTADLDWQAPDFSGWLWKNPRKQSQPARLFNWRQRWEHPEAQASALTKTLISRRLPENLSASLAKLTESLTEADTEALQRAFMHAHHWHSDDIRLPLRHNPENSVYKFRTEFGIPPDRIVRHLMSNLLRWTAIRHPSCDRHLLRDCLLETAFHWRGVTVHFQERRPFHLIGQRPLAPFADSQSVEATAASPLPSLYPLSPLIDLEDTMHYDTSISNTGLGDSDSSTRLGGHCHLAVVPFELPNLWCNFDAPESRPIGVDHRAAAGVVNCFGQAVAQARWEFGTDNVDGRQLPRPVVTAAVCTDGVYFDFVCYQLNTLDLDNDDGIKNLAWVDAGNRLVDKRVPVEDKIRLSTYTDLDPGVYAKLLALYRYGMNRL
;
A
#
# COMPACT_ATOMS: atom_id res chain seq x y z
N ARG A 1 -8.74 -14.82 -53.64
CA ARG A 1 -9.88 -14.17 -52.93
C ARG A 1 -10.33 -15.12 -51.82
N SER A 2 -9.64 -15.08 -50.67
CA SER A 2 -10.14 -14.55 -49.39
C SER A 2 -11.26 -15.40 -48.75
N MET A 3 -10.86 -16.35 -47.88
CA MET A 3 -11.69 -16.83 -46.77
C MET A 3 -10.98 -16.58 -45.44
N ARG A 4 -11.81 -16.16 -44.49
CA ARG A 4 -11.52 -15.53 -43.20
C ARG A 4 -10.88 -16.50 -42.21
N LEU A 5 -9.87 -16.01 -41.50
CA LEU A 5 -9.28 -16.67 -40.34
C LEU A 5 -10.07 -16.23 -39.10
N THR A 6 -11.03 -17.02 -38.65
CA THR A 6 -11.57 -16.90 -37.28
C THR A 6 -10.64 -17.66 -36.35
N GLN A 7 -9.77 -16.93 -35.65
CA GLN A 7 -9.03 -17.42 -34.49
C GLN A 7 -9.98 -17.50 -33.30
N ILE A 8 -10.20 -18.73 -32.81
CA ILE A 8 -10.71 -18.97 -31.46
C ILE A 8 -9.47 -19.06 -30.57
N LEU A 9 -9.20 -17.99 -29.81
CA LEU A 9 -8.23 -18.00 -28.73
C LEU A 9 -8.88 -18.68 -27.52
N CYS A 10 -8.55 -19.94 -27.27
CA CYS A 10 -8.82 -20.58 -25.99
C CYS A 10 -7.67 -20.27 -25.02
N TYR A 11 -8.03 -19.55 -23.95
CA TYR A 11 -7.22 -19.30 -22.76
C TYR A 11 -6.66 -20.62 -22.18
N ALA A 12 -5.34 -20.72 -22.08
CA ALA A 12 -4.69 -21.77 -21.29
C ALA A 12 -4.50 -21.27 -19.85
N GLN A 13 -5.49 -21.54 -18.99
CA GLN A 13 -5.34 -21.45 -17.54
C GLN A 13 -5.14 -22.84 -16.94
N GLY A 14 -4.06 -23.00 -16.16
CA GLY A 14 -3.86 -23.98 -15.09
C GLY A 14 -4.45 -25.38 -15.27
N VAL A 15 -3.69 -26.30 -15.86
CA VAL A 15 -4.07 -27.72 -15.93
C VAL A 15 -3.81 -28.39 -14.58
N ARG A 16 -4.88 -28.71 -13.85
CA ARG A 16 -4.84 -29.74 -12.79
C ARG A 16 -4.90 -31.13 -13.45
N PRO A 17 -4.10 -32.12 -12.99
CA PRO A 17 -3.90 -33.40 -13.69
C PRO A 17 -5.16 -34.26 -13.87
N GLY A 18 -6.26 -34.02 -13.14
CA GLY A 18 -7.49 -34.82 -13.26
C GLY A 18 -8.47 -34.44 -14.39
N ARG A 19 -8.24 -33.35 -15.14
CA ARG A 19 -9.14 -32.96 -16.27
C ARG A 19 -8.65 -33.42 -17.64
N ILE A 20 -7.40 -33.85 -17.79
CA ILE A 20 -6.86 -34.34 -19.07
C ILE A 20 -7.66 -35.56 -19.54
N GLU A 21 -7.95 -36.51 -18.64
CA GLU A 21 -8.77 -37.69 -18.95
C GLU A 21 -10.21 -37.32 -19.36
N HIS A 22 -10.77 -36.24 -18.83
CA HIS A 22 -12.11 -35.76 -19.20
C HIS A 22 -12.11 -35.15 -20.61
N TYR A 23 -11.07 -34.36 -20.94
CA TYR A 23 -10.90 -33.80 -22.29
C TYR A 23 -10.50 -34.87 -23.32
N GLU A 24 -9.76 -35.91 -22.93
CA GLU A 24 -9.48 -37.08 -23.79
C GLU A 24 -10.73 -37.94 -24.00
N LYS A 25 -11.60 -38.09 -22.99
CA LYS A 25 -12.91 -38.73 -23.18
C LYS A 25 -13.79 -37.93 -24.12
N LEU A 26 -13.85 -36.61 -23.93
CA LEU A 26 -14.61 -35.71 -24.82
C LEU A 26 -14.02 -35.69 -26.23
N SER A 27 -12.70 -35.68 -26.40
CA SER A 27 -12.08 -35.77 -27.73
C SER A 27 -12.39 -37.12 -28.38
N ARG A 28 -12.29 -38.26 -27.67
CA ARG A 28 -12.66 -39.57 -28.22
C ARG A 28 -14.15 -39.69 -28.58
N ILE A 29 -15.04 -38.98 -27.87
CA ILE A 29 -16.48 -38.93 -28.18
C ILE A 29 -16.72 -38.05 -29.41
N MET A 30 -16.10 -36.87 -29.47
CA MET A 30 -16.23 -35.91 -30.57
C MET A 30 -15.56 -36.40 -31.87
N TRP A 31 -14.55 -37.27 -31.77
CA TRP A 31 -13.82 -37.83 -32.91
C TRP A 31 -14.47 -39.11 -33.48
N LYS A 32 -15.57 -39.61 -32.89
CA LYS A 32 -16.34 -40.75 -33.42
C LYS A 32 -17.40 -40.35 -34.42
N GLU A 33 -17.67 -39.05 -34.60
CA GLU A 33 -18.66 -38.58 -35.57
C GLU A 33 -17.99 -37.88 -36.76
N LYS A 34 -17.96 -38.62 -37.88
CA LYS A 34 -17.92 -38.17 -39.28
C LYS A 34 -16.60 -37.61 -39.83
N ASP A 35 -15.93 -38.48 -40.58
CA ASP A 35 -15.37 -38.24 -41.92
C ASP A 35 -14.77 -36.86 -42.21
N ARG A 36 -13.45 -36.76 -42.04
CA ARG A 36 -12.50 -36.05 -42.92
C ARG A 36 -11.08 -36.29 -42.42
N PHE A 37 -10.36 -37.18 -43.09
CA PHE A 37 -8.94 -37.44 -42.85
C PHE A 37 -8.11 -36.18 -43.18
N MET A 38 -7.48 -35.55 -42.18
CA MET A 38 -6.29 -34.74 -42.43
C MET A 38 -5.08 -35.67 -42.42
N ASN A 39 -4.55 -35.96 -43.60
CA ASN A 39 -3.27 -36.65 -43.74
C ASN A 39 -2.15 -35.74 -43.24
N VAL A 40 -1.63 -36.01 -42.04
CA VAL A 40 -0.35 -35.45 -41.59
C VAL A 40 0.74 -36.42 -42.03
N THR A 41 1.35 -36.14 -43.18
CA THR A 41 2.57 -36.81 -43.62
C THR A 41 3.74 -36.32 -42.77
N VAL A 42 4.16 -37.13 -41.80
CA VAL A 42 5.48 -36.97 -41.17
C VAL A 42 6.52 -37.49 -42.15
N PRO A 43 7.46 -36.66 -42.66
CA PRO A 43 8.50 -37.14 -43.55
C PRO A 43 9.42 -38.11 -42.79
N ARG A 44 9.44 -39.39 -43.21
CA ARG A 44 10.46 -40.34 -42.75
C ARG A 44 11.71 -40.18 -43.63
N PRO A 45 12.93 -40.18 -43.05
CA PRO A 45 14.14 -40.16 -43.85
C PRO A 45 14.26 -41.45 -44.68
N ARG A 46 14.92 -41.36 -45.84
CA ARG A 46 15.11 -42.50 -46.77
C ARG A 46 15.95 -43.60 -46.08
N PRO A 47 15.62 -44.88 -46.32
CA PRO A 47 16.22 -46.01 -45.59
C PRO A 47 17.74 -46.17 -45.79
N GLU A 48 18.33 -45.54 -46.81
CA GLU A 48 19.76 -45.61 -47.11
C GLU A 48 20.63 -44.80 -46.13
N VAL A 49 20.07 -43.82 -45.41
CA VAL A 49 20.82 -43.02 -44.41
C VAL A 49 20.85 -43.72 -43.04
N ALA A 50 19.96 -44.68 -42.79
CA ALA A 50 19.86 -45.37 -41.50
C ALA A 50 21.01 -46.35 -41.21
N ALA A 51 21.77 -46.75 -42.23
CA ALA A 51 22.88 -47.70 -42.09
C ALA A 51 24.23 -47.04 -41.70
N GLU A 52 24.36 -45.72 -41.79
CA GLU A 52 25.59 -44.98 -41.40
C GLU A 52 25.51 -44.33 -40.01
N LEU A 53 24.36 -44.42 -39.32
CA LEU A 53 24.10 -43.73 -38.04
C LEU A 53 24.59 -44.49 -36.79
N ASP A 54 25.33 -45.58 -36.95
CA ASP A 54 25.76 -46.45 -35.84
C ASP A 54 27.12 -46.08 -35.22
N LYS A 55 27.61 -44.84 -35.43
CA LYS A 55 28.92 -44.39 -34.90
C LYS A 55 28.95 -43.06 -34.17
N HIS A 56 27.82 -42.39 -33.99
CA HIS A 56 27.74 -41.21 -33.14
C HIS A 56 26.61 -41.40 -32.14
N GLN A 57 26.97 -41.54 -30.86
CA GLN A 57 25.99 -41.54 -29.77
C GLN A 57 25.07 -40.33 -29.95
N PRO A 58 23.74 -40.50 -29.99
CA PRO A 58 22.85 -39.36 -29.93
C PRO A 58 23.12 -38.65 -28.60
N GLU A 59 23.51 -37.38 -28.65
CA GLU A 59 23.68 -36.55 -27.47
C GLU A 59 22.32 -36.45 -26.77
N ASP A 60 22.18 -37.20 -25.67
CA ASP A 60 20.99 -37.20 -24.83
C ASP A 60 20.98 -35.88 -24.05
N MET A 61 20.32 -34.86 -24.61
CA MET A 61 20.39 -33.47 -24.12
C MET A 61 19.71 -33.24 -22.77
N PHE A 62 19.16 -34.26 -22.11
CA PHE A 62 18.58 -34.17 -20.77
C PHE A 62 18.63 -35.51 -20.05
N GLU A 63 19.76 -35.86 -19.46
CA GLU A 63 19.80 -36.88 -18.40
C GLU A 63 18.97 -36.38 -17.20
N SER A 64 18.06 -37.23 -16.72
CA SER A 64 17.23 -36.96 -15.55
C SER A 64 17.99 -37.45 -14.31
N ASP A 65 18.60 -36.54 -13.54
CA ASP A 65 19.35 -36.83 -12.31
C ASP A 65 18.49 -37.40 -11.16
N ARG A 66 17.22 -37.70 -11.39
CA ARG A 66 16.27 -38.02 -10.32
C ARG A 66 16.54 -39.36 -9.64
N TYR A 67 17.31 -40.27 -10.25
CA TYR A 67 17.53 -41.61 -9.70
C TYR A 67 18.87 -42.25 -10.09
N GLU A 68 19.98 -41.51 -10.06
CA GLU A 68 21.30 -42.15 -10.02
C GLU A 68 21.92 -42.02 -8.63
N LYS A 69 21.85 -43.13 -7.87
CA LYS A 69 22.64 -43.33 -6.65
C LYS A 69 24.06 -43.71 -7.02
N GLU A 70 24.77 -42.79 -7.67
CA GLU A 70 26.22 -42.79 -7.64
C GLU A 70 26.65 -41.50 -6.95
N VAL A 71 27.13 -41.65 -5.72
CA VAL A 71 27.79 -40.59 -4.98
C VAL A 71 29.12 -40.33 -5.68
N LEU A 72 29.06 -39.61 -6.80
CA LEU A 72 30.17 -38.83 -7.27
C LEU A 72 30.33 -37.71 -6.24
N ALA A 73 31.32 -37.90 -5.35
CA ALA A 73 31.83 -36.85 -4.50
C ALA A 73 32.45 -35.78 -5.41
N ALA A 74 31.61 -34.96 -6.03
CA ALA A 74 32.01 -33.69 -6.59
C ALA A 74 32.51 -32.88 -5.41
N THR A 75 33.83 -32.84 -5.24
CA THR A 75 34.50 -31.81 -4.46
C THR A 75 34.02 -30.49 -5.02
N THR A 76 33.17 -29.81 -4.25
CA THR A 76 32.77 -28.42 -4.45
C THR A 76 34.01 -27.55 -4.32
N ALA A 77 34.86 -27.57 -5.34
CA ALA A 77 35.94 -26.65 -5.52
C ALA A 77 35.45 -25.60 -6.53
N ASP A 78 35.42 -24.37 -6.03
CA ASP A 78 35.49 -23.13 -6.81
C ASP A 78 34.17 -22.61 -7.40
N LEU A 79 33.10 -22.69 -6.60
CA LEU A 79 32.20 -21.54 -6.48
C LEU A 79 32.55 -20.85 -5.16
N ASP A 80 33.33 -19.76 -5.22
CA ASP A 80 33.60 -18.80 -4.14
C ASP A 80 32.32 -18.05 -3.69
N TRP A 81 31.15 -18.67 -3.83
CA TRP A 81 29.93 -18.20 -3.24
C TRP A 81 29.87 -18.70 -1.81
N GLN A 82 30.40 -17.90 -0.88
CA GLN A 82 30.08 -18.07 0.53
C GLN A 82 28.57 -17.83 0.69
N ALA A 83 27.82 -18.90 0.95
CA ALA A 83 26.44 -18.76 1.37
C ALA A 83 26.41 -17.79 2.56
N PRO A 84 25.55 -16.75 2.57
CA PRO A 84 25.50 -15.84 3.69
C PRO A 84 25.21 -16.63 4.96
N ASP A 85 26.13 -16.58 5.93
CA ASP A 85 25.95 -17.25 7.22
C ASP A 85 24.90 -16.49 8.04
N PHE A 86 23.65 -16.95 7.96
CA PHE A 86 22.53 -16.40 8.72
C PHE A 86 22.50 -16.87 10.18
N SER A 87 23.36 -17.83 10.60
CA SER A 87 23.34 -18.41 11.95
C SER A 87 23.64 -17.39 13.06
N GLY A 88 24.42 -16.36 12.73
CA GLY A 88 24.78 -15.27 13.64
C GLY A 88 23.98 -13.98 13.47
N TRP A 89 23.07 -13.89 12.48
CA TRP A 89 22.48 -12.61 12.07
C TRP A 89 21.72 -11.90 13.20
N LEU A 90 20.96 -12.64 14.03
CA LEU A 90 20.25 -12.07 15.18
C LEU A 90 21.18 -11.47 16.25
N TRP A 91 22.37 -12.04 16.42
CA TRP A 91 23.30 -11.65 17.49
C TRP A 91 24.35 -10.64 17.03
N LYS A 92 24.71 -10.68 15.75
CA LYS A 92 25.73 -9.83 15.11
C LYS A 92 25.13 -8.65 14.33
N ASN A 93 23.82 -8.44 14.36
CA ASN A 93 23.19 -7.32 13.68
C ASN A 93 23.70 -5.98 14.26
N PRO A 94 24.30 -5.08 13.46
CA PRO A 94 24.78 -3.79 13.94
C PRO A 94 23.66 -2.89 14.47
N ARG A 95 22.40 -3.12 14.07
CA ARG A 95 21.22 -2.40 14.56
C ARG A 95 20.66 -2.97 15.87
N LYS A 96 21.31 -3.94 16.48
CA LYS A 96 20.86 -4.51 17.76
C LYS A 96 21.15 -3.53 18.90
N GLN A 97 20.11 -3.12 19.60
CA GLN A 97 20.18 -2.25 20.77
C GLN A 97 20.04 -3.06 22.06
N SER A 98 20.36 -2.43 23.20
CA SER A 98 20.25 -3.04 24.54
C SER A 98 18.85 -2.94 25.14
N GLN A 99 18.07 -1.92 24.76
CA GLN A 99 16.70 -1.70 25.22
C GLN A 99 15.70 -1.94 24.07
N PRO A 100 14.52 -2.52 24.34
CA PRO A 100 13.50 -2.73 23.31
C PRO A 100 12.87 -1.40 22.88
N ALA A 101 12.64 -1.24 21.58
CA ALA A 101 11.79 -0.21 21.01
C ALA A 101 10.42 -0.80 20.62
N ARG A 102 9.42 0.07 20.62
CA ARG A 102 8.06 -0.22 20.15
C ARG A 102 7.98 0.07 18.66
N LEU A 103 7.81 -0.96 17.84
CA LEU A 103 7.61 -0.85 16.40
C LEU A 103 6.16 -0.50 16.10
N PHE A 104 5.98 0.60 15.38
CA PHE A 104 4.72 0.96 14.77
C PHE A 104 4.49 0.17 13.49
N ASN A 105 3.31 -0.43 13.38
CA ASN A 105 2.82 -1.04 12.16
C ASN A 105 1.34 -0.64 11.96
N TRP A 106 1.01 0.07 10.87
CA TRP A 106 -0.38 0.54 10.66
C TRP A 106 -1.38 -0.61 10.45
N ARG A 107 -0.91 -1.82 10.13
CA ARG A 107 -1.76 -3.02 9.99
C ARG A 107 -2.23 -3.57 11.33
N GLN A 108 -1.61 -3.15 12.43
CA GLN A 108 -2.05 -3.53 13.76
C GLN A 108 -3.41 -2.92 14.08
N ARG A 109 -4.20 -3.66 14.86
CA ARG A 109 -5.53 -3.21 15.30
C ARG A 109 -5.40 -2.61 16.68
N TRP A 110 -5.91 -1.41 16.83
CA TRP A 110 -5.87 -0.69 18.09
C TRP A 110 -7.19 -0.79 18.82
N GLU A 111 -7.15 -0.96 20.13
CA GLU A 111 -8.39 -1.04 20.92
C GLU A 111 -9.17 0.28 20.89
N HIS A 112 -8.46 1.40 21.04
CA HIS A 112 -9.03 2.75 21.01
C HIS A 112 -8.28 3.65 20.03
N PRO A 113 -8.50 3.51 18.72
CA PRO A 113 -7.60 4.02 17.69
C PRO A 113 -7.35 5.53 17.77
N GLU A 114 -8.41 6.36 17.82
CA GLU A 114 -8.24 7.82 17.84
C GLU A 114 -7.62 8.34 19.13
N ALA A 115 -8.07 7.83 20.29
CA ALA A 115 -7.53 8.23 21.58
C ALA A 115 -6.07 7.80 21.73
N GLN A 116 -5.72 6.62 21.24
CA GLN A 116 -4.36 6.08 21.22
C GLN A 116 -3.45 6.84 20.26
N ALA A 117 -3.89 7.15 19.04
CA ALA A 117 -3.17 8.05 18.13
C ALA A 117 -2.87 9.40 18.78
N SER A 118 -3.91 10.00 19.38
CA SER A 118 -3.84 11.31 20.03
C SER A 118 -2.84 11.32 21.19
N ALA A 119 -2.88 10.31 22.06
CA ALA A 119 -1.97 10.17 23.19
C ALA A 119 -0.52 9.85 22.78
N LEU A 120 -0.33 8.98 21.78
CA LEU A 120 1.00 8.60 21.29
C LEU A 120 1.74 9.77 20.64
N THR A 121 1.00 10.63 19.92
CA THR A 121 1.58 11.72 19.11
C THR A 121 1.42 13.11 19.73
N LYS A 122 0.86 13.19 20.95
CA LYS A 122 0.51 14.45 21.62
C LYS A 122 -0.30 15.39 20.71
N THR A 123 -1.32 14.85 20.05
CA THR A 123 -2.09 15.55 19.00
C THR A 123 -3.55 15.71 19.37
N LEU A 124 -4.11 16.90 19.18
CA LEU A 124 -5.56 17.14 19.22
C LEU A 124 -6.17 16.84 17.83
N ILE A 125 -7.08 15.88 17.78
CA ILE A 125 -7.74 15.43 16.56
C ILE A 125 -9.09 16.14 16.41
N SER A 126 -9.28 16.85 15.31
CA SER A 126 -10.53 17.51 14.93
C SER A 126 -11.16 16.79 13.74
N ARG A 127 -12.43 16.35 13.85
CA ARG A 127 -13.17 15.66 12.77
C ARG A 127 -13.73 16.61 11.70
N ARG A 128 -12.92 17.58 11.26
CA ARG A 128 -13.27 18.58 10.23
C ARG A 128 -12.02 18.91 9.44
N LEU A 129 -12.18 19.26 8.17
CA LEU A 129 -11.09 19.84 7.38
C LEU A 129 -10.73 21.25 7.87
N PRO A 130 -9.47 21.69 7.66
CA PRO A 130 -9.06 23.07 7.92
C PRO A 130 -9.92 24.07 7.14
N GLU A 131 -10.19 25.24 7.73
CA GLU A 131 -11.04 26.29 7.13
C GLU A 131 -10.48 26.80 5.79
N ASN A 132 -9.14 26.90 5.69
CA ASN A 132 -8.45 27.28 4.46
C ASN A 132 -8.72 26.30 3.30
N LEU A 133 -8.86 25.02 3.62
CA LEU A 133 -9.16 23.97 2.65
C LEU A 133 -10.66 23.92 2.33
N SER A 134 -11.54 24.07 3.32
CA SER A 134 -13.00 24.04 3.08
C SER A 134 -13.47 25.14 2.12
N ALA A 135 -12.92 26.36 2.24
CA ALA A 135 -13.20 27.45 1.31
C ALA A 135 -12.69 27.17 -0.12
N SER A 136 -11.52 26.53 -0.24
CA SER A 136 -10.96 26.12 -1.54
C SER A 136 -11.75 24.97 -2.16
N LEU A 137 -12.29 24.08 -1.33
CA LEU A 137 -13.06 22.92 -1.75
C LEU A 137 -14.37 23.30 -2.41
N ALA A 138 -15.13 24.24 -1.85
CA ALA A 138 -16.39 24.68 -2.44
C ALA A 138 -16.19 25.14 -3.91
N LYS A 139 -15.17 25.97 -4.15
CA LYS A 139 -14.80 26.45 -5.49
C LYS A 139 -14.34 25.32 -6.41
N LEU A 140 -13.62 24.33 -5.87
CA LEU A 140 -13.11 23.21 -6.64
C LEU A 140 -14.21 22.24 -7.06
N THR A 141 -15.15 21.96 -6.16
CA THR A 141 -16.32 21.12 -6.44
C THR A 141 -17.16 21.70 -7.56
N GLU A 142 -17.36 23.03 -7.57
CA GLU A 142 -18.04 23.73 -8.67
C GLU A 142 -17.24 23.70 -9.99
N SER A 143 -15.91 23.61 -9.91
CA SER A 143 -15.04 23.58 -11.10
C SER A 143 -14.94 22.20 -11.78
N LEU A 144 -15.53 21.16 -11.18
CA LEU A 144 -15.46 19.81 -11.73
C LEU A 144 -16.26 19.72 -13.04
N THR A 145 -15.63 19.16 -14.05
CA THR A 145 -16.18 18.98 -15.40
C THR A 145 -16.68 17.55 -15.58
N GLU A 146 -17.55 17.33 -16.57
CA GLU A 146 -17.99 15.97 -16.96
C GLU A 146 -16.82 15.06 -17.34
N ALA A 147 -15.76 15.63 -17.94
CA ALA A 147 -14.54 14.91 -18.27
C ALA A 147 -13.80 14.40 -17.02
N ASP A 148 -13.84 15.13 -15.90
CA ASP A 148 -13.26 14.66 -14.64
C ASP A 148 -14.03 13.46 -14.10
N THR A 149 -15.36 13.51 -14.16
CA THR A 149 -16.23 12.40 -13.74
C THR A 149 -15.99 11.17 -14.62
N GLU A 150 -15.87 11.33 -15.93
CA GLU A 150 -15.56 10.22 -16.84
C GLU A 150 -14.16 9.64 -16.58
N ALA A 151 -13.15 10.49 -16.37
CA ALA A 151 -11.80 10.06 -16.03
C ALA A 151 -11.77 9.30 -14.70
N LEU A 152 -12.54 9.77 -13.71
CA LEU A 152 -12.71 9.14 -12.41
C LEU A 152 -13.37 7.76 -12.53
N GLN A 153 -14.44 7.64 -13.33
CA GLN A 153 -15.09 6.37 -13.63
C GLN A 153 -14.13 5.38 -14.29
N ARG A 154 -13.39 5.83 -15.31
CA ARG A 154 -12.39 5.00 -16.00
C ARG A 154 -11.27 4.57 -15.06
N ALA A 155 -10.77 5.48 -14.21
CA ALA A 155 -9.74 5.16 -13.23
C ALA A 155 -10.22 4.11 -12.22
N PHE A 156 -11.46 4.25 -11.75
CA PHE A 156 -12.10 3.31 -10.84
C PHE A 156 -12.29 1.93 -11.48
N MET A 157 -12.91 1.88 -12.66
CA MET A 157 -13.17 0.63 -13.40
C MET A 157 -11.87 -0.07 -13.80
N HIS A 158 -10.84 0.69 -14.17
CA HIS A 158 -9.51 0.15 -14.42
C HIS A 158 -8.94 -0.55 -13.18
N ALA A 159 -9.00 0.11 -12.01
CA ALA A 159 -8.42 -0.42 -10.78
C ALA A 159 -9.20 -1.60 -10.18
N HIS A 160 -10.51 -1.70 -10.42
CA HIS A 160 -11.38 -2.71 -9.79
C HIS A 160 -11.84 -3.83 -10.72
N HIS A 161 -11.81 -3.63 -12.04
CA HIS A 161 -12.44 -4.57 -12.97
C HIS A 161 -11.63 -4.86 -14.22
N TRP A 162 -11.07 -3.84 -14.89
CA TRP A 162 -10.43 -4.04 -16.20
C TRP A 162 -8.97 -4.51 -16.13
N HIS A 163 -8.32 -4.43 -14.97
CA HIS A 163 -6.97 -4.97 -14.83
C HIS A 163 -6.98 -6.49 -14.95
N SER A 164 -6.01 -7.05 -15.66
CA SER A 164 -5.93 -8.47 -15.98
C SER A 164 -5.39 -9.35 -14.85
N ASP A 165 -5.28 -8.83 -13.63
CA ASP A 165 -4.73 -9.60 -12.51
C ASP A 165 -5.75 -10.64 -12.06
N ASP A 166 -5.36 -11.91 -12.14
CA ASP A 166 -6.18 -13.05 -11.73
C ASP A 166 -5.53 -13.76 -10.54
N ILE A 167 -5.27 -12.99 -9.48
CA ILE A 167 -4.62 -13.48 -8.27
C ILE A 167 -5.70 -14.01 -7.33
N ARG A 168 -5.42 -15.13 -6.65
CA ARG A 168 -6.29 -15.67 -5.62
C ARG A 168 -6.49 -14.64 -4.50
N LEU A 169 -7.71 -14.14 -4.35
CA LEU A 169 -8.05 -13.18 -3.32
C LEU A 169 -8.23 -13.88 -1.96
N PRO A 170 -8.04 -13.15 -0.85
CA PRO A 170 -8.45 -13.61 0.46
C PRO A 170 -9.94 -14.00 0.45
N LEU A 171 -10.27 -15.04 1.19
CA LEU A 171 -11.66 -15.43 1.39
C LEU A 171 -12.42 -14.30 2.11
N ARG A 172 -13.63 -14.01 1.64
CA ARG A 172 -14.52 -13.06 2.30
C ARG A 172 -15.00 -13.63 3.63
N HIS A 173 -15.22 -12.76 4.61
CA HIS A 173 -15.84 -13.11 5.88
C HIS A 173 -16.96 -12.11 6.15
N ASN A 174 -18.14 -12.61 6.50
CA ASN A 174 -19.28 -11.79 6.88
C ASN A 174 -19.51 -11.96 8.39
N PRO A 175 -19.30 -10.91 9.21
CA PRO A 175 -19.53 -11.00 10.66
C PRO A 175 -20.99 -11.30 11.01
N GLU A 176 -21.94 -10.87 10.18
CA GLU A 176 -23.38 -11.15 10.39
C GLU A 176 -23.74 -12.61 10.09
N ASN A 177 -22.94 -13.30 9.29
CA ASN A 177 -23.16 -14.69 8.91
C ASN A 177 -21.83 -15.47 8.85
N SER A 178 -21.28 -15.78 10.02
CA SER A 178 -20.00 -16.49 10.18
C SER A 178 -20.05 -17.95 9.70
N VAL A 179 -21.25 -18.52 9.56
CA VAL A 179 -21.45 -19.92 9.11
C VAL A 179 -21.23 -20.04 7.60
N TYR A 180 -21.53 -18.97 6.84
CA TYR A 180 -21.43 -19.00 5.39
C TYR A 180 -19.97 -18.94 4.90
N LYS A 181 -19.53 -19.99 4.23
CA LYS A 181 -18.19 -20.06 3.62
C LYS A 181 -18.23 -19.54 2.20
N PHE A 182 -17.72 -18.33 1.99
CA PHE A 182 -17.60 -17.75 0.65
C PHE A 182 -16.66 -18.58 -0.23
N ARG A 183 -16.97 -18.68 -1.53
CA ARG A 183 -16.05 -19.26 -2.50
C ARG A 183 -14.83 -18.36 -2.65
N THR A 184 -13.67 -18.96 -2.91
CA THR A 184 -12.46 -18.21 -3.27
C THR A 184 -12.69 -17.44 -4.56
N GLU A 185 -12.42 -16.15 -4.50
CA GLU A 185 -12.46 -15.25 -5.65
C GLU A 185 -11.05 -15.08 -6.23
N PHE A 186 -10.99 -14.80 -7.52
CA PHE A 186 -9.76 -14.41 -8.19
C PHE A 186 -9.95 -13.00 -8.75
N GLY A 187 -8.89 -12.20 -8.68
CA GLY A 187 -8.92 -10.83 -9.15
C GLY A 187 -7.74 -10.01 -8.63
N ILE A 188 -7.98 -8.71 -8.54
CA ILE A 188 -6.96 -7.73 -8.18
C ILE A 188 -6.86 -7.64 -6.66
N PRO A 189 -5.69 -7.89 -6.05
CA PRO A 189 -5.54 -7.79 -4.61
C PRO A 189 -5.70 -6.33 -4.14
N PRO A 190 -6.24 -6.10 -2.93
CA PRO A 190 -6.57 -4.75 -2.44
C PRO A 190 -5.41 -3.75 -2.48
N ASP A 191 -4.19 -4.18 -2.19
CA ASP A 191 -3.01 -3.32 -2.23
C ASP A 191 -2.74 -2.79 -3.66
N ARG A 192 -2.99 -3.61 -4.69
CA ARG A 192 -2.88 -3.21 -6.09
C ARG A 192 -4.03 -2.32 -6.53
N ILE A 193 -5.24 -2.54 -6.03
CA ILE A 193 -6.40 -1.67 -6.30
C ILE A 193 -6.05 -0.22 -5.93
N VAL A 194 -5.56 0.00 -4.71
CA VAL A 194 -5.15 1.33 -4.25
C VAL A 194 -4.03 1.89 -5.13
N ARG A 195 -3.02 1.07 -5.48
CA ARG A 195 -1.92 1.50 -6.35
C ARG A 195 -2.41 1.96 -7.73
N HIS A 196 -3.24 1.17 -8.40
CA HIS A 196 -3.77 1.50 -9.72
C HIS A 196 -4.69 2.71 -9.68
N LEU A 197 -5.58 2.78 -8.69
CA LEU A 197 -6.52 3.88 -8.53
C LEU A 197 -5.76 5.19 -8.28
N MET A 198 -4.86 5.20 -7.29
CA MET A 198 -4.13 6.42 -6.93
C MET A 198 -3.15 6.86 -8.00
N SER A 199 -2.51 5.94 -8.71
CA SER A 199 -1.69 6.27 -9.88
C SER A 199 -2.52 7.00 -10.95
N ASN A 200 -3.71 6.49 -11.26
CA ASN A 200 -4.58 7.09 -12.27
C ASN A 200 -5.15 8.45 -11.82
N LEU A 201 -5.59 8.57 -10.57
CA LEU A 201 -6.12 9.82 -10.03
C LEU A 201 -5.04 10.90 -9.95
N LEU A 202 -3.85 10.59 -9.43
CA LEU A 202 -2.74 11.53 -9.37
C LEU A 202 -2.21 11.93 -10.75
N ARG A 203 -2.27 11.00 -11.72
CA ARG A 203 -1.96 11.32 -13.12
C ARG A 203 -2.99 12.29 -13.71
N TRP A 204 -4.28 12.07 -13.44
CA TRP A 204 -5.33 12.97 -13.91
C TRP A 204 -5.22 14.36 -13.27
N THR A 205 -4.95 14.44 -11.95
CA THR A 205 -4.71 15.74 -11.28
C THR A 205 -3.51 16.48 -11.87
N ALA A 206 -2.44 15.77 -12.23
CA ALA A 206 -1.26 16.36 -12.86
C ALA A 206 -1.54 16.88 -14.28
N ILE A 207 -2.36 16.18 -15.06
CA ILE A 207 -2.80 16.64 -16.40
C ILE A 207 -3.66 17.90 -16.28
N ARG A 208 -4.57 17.95 -15.30
CA ARG A 208 -5.41 19.12 -15.03
C ARG A 208 -4.59 20.34 -14.59
N HIS A 209 -3.45 20.11 -13.94
CA HIS A 209 -2.60 21.17 -13.41
C HIS A 209 -1.12 20.93 -13.80
N PRO A 210 -0.75 21.19 -15.06
CA PRO A 210 0.61 20.93 -15.55
C PRO A 210 1.65 21.88 -14.97
N SER A 211 1.24 23.02 -14.40
CA SER A 211 2.11 24.02 -13.77
C SER A 211 2.56 23.67 -12.35
N CYS A 212 2.34 22.43 -11.90
CA CYS A 212 2.62 22.01 -10.54
C CYS A 212 4.05 21.48 -10.40
N ASP A 213 4.88 22.20 -9.63
CA ASP A 213 6.20 21.74 -9.18
C ASP A 213 6.05 20.68 -8.07
N ARG A 214 5.48 19.54 -8.45
CA ARG A 214 5.28 18.38 -7.58
C ARG A 214 5.92 17.16 -8.22
N HIS A 215 6.70 16.43 -7.44
CA HIS A 215 7.23 15.14 -7.88
C HIS A 215 6.49 14.02 -7.13
N LEU A 216 6.15 12.97 -7.88
CA LEU A 216 5.56 11.76 -7.32
C LEU A 216 6.66 10.73 -7.13
N LEU A 217 6.95 10.40 -5.88
CA LEU A 217 7.79 9.27 -5.55
C LEU A 217 6.94 8.02 -5.30
N ARG A 218 7.53 6.87 -5.61
CA ARG A 218 6.90 5.56 -5.49
C ARG A 218 7.72 4.67 -4.59
N ASP A 219 7.04 3.87 -3.79
CA ASP A 219 7.65 2.82 -2.96
C ASP A 219 8.75 3.32 -2.00
N CYS A 220 8.59 4.53 -1.49
CA CYS A 220 9.51 5.12 -0.52
C CYS A 220 9.40 4.44 0.84
N LEU A 221 10.55 4.16 1.47
CA LEU A 221 10.64 3.76 2.86
C LEU A 221 10.73 5.02 3.74
N LEU A 222 9.80 5.17 4.67
CA LEU A 222 9.87 6.14 5.76
C LEU A 222 10.36 5.40 7.00
N GLU A 223 11.48 5.86 7.58
CA GLU A 223 12.08 5.27 8.78
C GLU A 223 12.44 6.40 9.74
N THR A 224 11.92 6.36 10.97
CA THR A 224 12.22 7.33 12.04
C THR A 224 12.07 6.68 13.41
N ALA A 225 12.65 7.27 14.46
CA ALA A 225 12.48 6.80 15.82
C ALA A 225 12.35 7.96 16.80
N PHE A 226 11.33 8.02 17.64
CA PHE A 226 11.13 9.10 18.62
C PHE A 226 10.98 8.55 20.04
N HIS A 227 11.20 9.42 21.03
CA HIS A 227 11.07 9.04 22.44
C HIS A 227 9.68 9.45 22.96
N TRP A 228 9.01 8.52 23.62
CA TRP A 228 7.73 8.75 24.29
C TRP A 228 7.86 8.31 25.76
N ARG A 229 7.89 9.26 26.69
CA ARG A 229 7.98 9.01 28.15
C ARG A 229 9.10 8.03 28.53
N GLY A 230 10.28 8.21 27.92
CA GLY A 230 11.44 7.34 28.12
C GLY A 230 11.41 5.99 27.38
N VAL A 231 10.39 5.70 26.57
CA VAL A 231 10.32 4.53 25.69
C VAL A 231 10.57 4.95 24.24
N THR A 232 11.45 4.24 23.55
CA THR A 232 11.71 4.49 22.13
C THR A 232 10.61 3.86 21.27
N VAL A 233 10.00 4.65 20.41
CA VAL A 233 9.06 4.21 19.39
C VAL A 233 9.73 4.31 18.03
N HIS A 234 9.84 3.18 17.33
CA HIS A 234 10.39 3.10 15.98
C HIS A 234 9.26 3.03 14.96
N PHE A 235 9.37 3.85 13.94
CA PHE A 235 8.41 3.96 12.85
C PHE A 235 9.08 3.56 11.56
N GLN A 236 8.62 2.48 10.93
CA GLN A 236 9.17 1.97 9.68
C GLN A 236 8.04 1.56 8.75
N GLU A 237 7.82 2.31 7.68
CA GLU A 237 6.71 2.05 6.75
C GLU A 237 7.08 2.30 5.30
N ARG A 238 6.63 1.41 4.41
CA ARG A 238 6.78 1.57 2.96
C ARG A 238 5.51 2.12 2.36
N ARG A 239 5.62 3.26 1.69
CA ARG A 239 4.48 3.98 1.10
C ARG A 239 4.45 3.84 -0.41
N PRO A 240 3.29 3.52 -1.01
CA PRO A 240 3.17 3.34 -2.44
C PRO A 240 3.37 4.67 -3.19
N PHE A 241 2.86 5.77 -2.65
CA PHE A 241 2.96 7.10 -3.26
C PHE A 241 3.28 8.15 -2.22
N HIS A 242 4.18 9.04 -2.61
CA HIS A 242 4.60 10.18 -1.81
C HIS A 242 4.77 11.40 -2.72
N LEU A 243 3.96 12.43 -2.51
CA LEU A 243 4.01 13.67 -3.27
C LEU A 243 4.93 14.66 -2.55
N ILE A 244 5.97 15.10 -3.25
CA ILE A 244 6.92 16.08 -2.76
C ILE A 244 6.85 17.38 -3.55
N GLY A 245 7.33 18.45 -2.94
CA GLY A 245 7.46 19.74 -3.58
C GLY A 245 8.65 20.49 -3.01
N GLN A 246 9.14 21.48 -3.75
CA GLN A 246 10.37 22.19 -3.41
C GLN A 246 10.23 23.11 -2.19
N ARG A 247 9.00 23.47 -1.79
CA ARG A 247 8.71 24.40 -0.69
C ARG A 247 7.82 23.75 0.35
N PRO A 248 8.00 24.06 1.65
CA PRO A 248 7.15 23.50 2.69
C PRO A 248 5.72 24.03 2.55
N LEU A 249 4.76 23.25 3.05
CA LEU A 249 3.37 23.68 3.14
C LEU A 249 3.21 24.80 4.18
N ALA A 250 2.28 25.72 3.90
CA ALA A 250 1.88 26.72 4.87
C ALA A 250 1.11 26.06 6.04
N PRO A 251 1.28 26.55 7.28
CA PRO A 251 0.53 26.07 8.44
C PRO A 251 -0.97 26.16 8.20
N PHE A 252 -1.70 25.15 8.68
CA PHE A 252 -3.16 25.13 8.62
C PHE A 252 -3.78 26.02 9.69
N ALA A 253 -3.07 26.20 10.81
CA ALA A 253 -3.55 26.91 11.99
C ALA A 253 -2.52 27.94 12.46
N ASP A 254 -3.02 29.10 12.88
CA ASP A 254 -2.21 30.24 13.32
C ASP A 254 -1.57 30.00 14.70
N SER A 255 -0.51 30.74 15.00
CA SER A 255 0.23 30.63 16.27
C SER A 255 -0.68 30.76 17.51
N GLN A 256 -1.69 31.65 17.48
CA GLN A 256 -2.64 31.81 18.59
C GLN A 256 -3.48 30.54 18.85
N SER A 257 -3.92 29.89 17.78
CA SER A 257 -4.68 28.64 17.89
C SER A 257 -3.82 27.49 18.41
N VAL A 258 -2.53 27.50 18.08
CA VAL A 258 -1.53 26.54 18.59
C VAL A 258 -1.27 26.78 20.07
N GLU A 259 -1.15 28.03 20.53
CA GLU A 259 -1.00 28.35 21.96
C GLU A 259 -2.24 27.95 22.77
N ALA A 260 -3.44 28.13 22.21
CA ALA A 260 -4.69 27.72 22.85
C ALA A 260 -4.78 26.20 23.08
N THR A 261 -4.02 25.39 22.34
CA THR A 261 -3.99 23.93 22.54
C THR A 261 -3.44 23.51 23.90
N ALA A 262 -2.65 24.36 24.55
CA ALA A 262 -2.06 24.05 25.85
C ALA A 262 -3.12 23.85 26.95
N ALA A 263 -4.27 24.53 26.83
CA ALA A 263 -5.37 24.41 27.78
C ALA A 263 -6.24 23.15 27.57
N SER A 264 -6.26 22.59 26.36
CA SER A 264 -7.15 21.48 25.99
C SER A 264 -6.55 20.14 26.42
N PRO A 265 -7.20 19.31 27.26
CA PRO A 265 -6.64 18.04 27.72
C PRO A 265 -6.53 16.99 26.59
N LEU A 266 -5.57 16.07 26.71
CA LEU A 266 -5.49 14.89 25.85
C LEU A 266 -6.44 13.79 26.35
N PRO A 267 -6.95 12.92 25.45
CA PRO A 267 -7.76 11.79 25.86
C PRO A 267 -6.93 10.84 26.73
N SER A 268 -7.48 10.48 27.90
CA SER A 268 -6.87 9.49 28.78
C SER A 268 -7.29 8.07 28.37
N LEU A 269 -6.31 7.18 28.24
CA LEU A 269 -6.52 5.76 27.95
C LEU A 269 -6.51 4.88 29.21
N TYR A 270 -6.41 5.47 30.41
CA TYR A 270 -6.27 4.73 31.66
C TYR A 270 -7.37 3.66 31.82
N PRO A 271 -7.05 2.39 32.11
CA PRO A 271 -5.75 1.85 32.53
C PRO A 271 -4.80 1.37 31.41
N LEU A 272 -5.19 1.50 30.14
CA LEU A 272 -4.39 1.04 29.01
C LEU A 272 -3.22 1.99 28.71
N SER A 273 -2.09 1.41 28.29
CA SER A 273 -0.96 2.17 27.77
C SER A 273 -1.18 2.51 26.29
N PRO A 274 -0.85 3.72 25.82
CA PRO A 274 -0.87 4.06 24.39
C PRO A 274 0.04 3.16 23.52
N LEU A 275 0.98 2.44 24.14
CA LEU A 275 1.93 1.54 23.48
C LEU A 275 1.48 0.07 23.40
N ILE A 276 0.28 -0.27 23.91
CA ILE A 276 -0.13 -1.66 24.14
C ILE A 276 -0.11 -2.54 22.89
N ASP A 277 -0.50 -1.99 21.74
CA ASP A 277 -0.62 -2.74 20.48
C ASP A 277 0.68 -2.76 19.66
N LEU A 278 1.71 -2.02 20.08
CA LEU A 278 2.96 -1.89 19.34
C LEU A 278 3.88 -3.09 19.58
N GLU A 279 4.55 -3.56 18.52
CA GLU A 279 5.42 -4.72 18.56
C GLU A 279 6.75 -4.41 19.24
N ASP A 280 7.27 -5.31 20.08
CA ASP A 280 8.60 -5.15 20.68
C ASP A 280 9.71 -5.59 19.73
N THR A 281 10.70 -4.74 19.52
CA THR A 281 11.89 -5.03 18.70
C THR A 281 13.17 -4.53 19.38
N MET A 282 14.21 -5.38 19.35
CA MET A 282 15.57 -5.01 19.77
C MET A 282 16.44 -4.52 18.61
N HIS A 283 15.89 -4.53 17.39
CA HIS A 283 16.61 -4.23 16.15
C HIS A 283 16.06 -2.94 15.55
N TYR A 284 16.70 -1.83 15.87
CA TYR A 284 16.31 -0.51 15.38
C TYR A 284 17.51 0.43 15.40
N ASP A 285 17.38 1.51 14.64
CA ASP A 285 18.36 2.58 14.62
C ASP A 285 17.67 3.90 14.96
N THR A 286 18.15 4.57 16.00
CA THR A 286 17.63 5.88 16.42
C THR A 286 18.25 7.03 15.64
N SER A 287 19.42 6.81 15.04
CA SER A 287 20.14 7.82 14.26
C SER A 287 19.54 8.02 12.87
N ILE A 288 18.85 7.00 12.34
CA ILE A 288 18.25 7.04 11.01
C ILE A 288 16.93 7.80 11.06
N SER A 289 16.84 8.84 10.23
CA SER A 289 15.60 9.54 9.93
C SER A 289 15.49 9.74 8.42
N ASN A 290 14.89 8.77 7.75
CA ASN A 290 14.74 8.73 6.30
C ASN A 290 13.33 9.18 5.90
N THR A 291 13.25 10.30 5.17
CA THR A 291 11.99 10.82 4.60
C THR A 291 11.57 10.11 3.32
N GLY A 292 12.37 9.17 2.81
CA GLY A 292 12.22 8.50 1.52
C GLY A 292 12.86 9.26 0.35
N LEU A 293 13.60 10.35 0.63
CA LEU A 293 14.19 11.28 -0.35
C LEU A 293 15.71 11.12 -0.53
N GLY A 294 16.32 10.16 0.16
CA GLY A 294 17.77 9.95 0.19
C GLY A 294 18.46 10.78 1.27
N ASP A 295 19.63 10.32 1.71
CA ASP A 295 20.43 11.02 2.72
C ASP A 295 20.94 12.37 2.21
N SER A 296 21.11 13.28 3.17
CA SER A 296 21.57 14.66 2.96
C SER A 296 22.89 14.77 2.19
N ASP A 297 23.72 13.72 2.20
CA ASP A 297 25.05 13.67 1.57
C ASP A 297 25.06 13.23 0.09
N SER A 298 23.94 12.75 -0.46
CA SER A 298 23.90 12.35 -1.88
C SER A 298 23.72 13.56 -2.80
N SER A 299 24.56 13.68 -3.84
CA SER A 299 24.50 14.74 -4.86
C SER A 299 23.22 14.71 -5.71
N THR A 300 22.44 13.63 -5.59
CA THR A 300 21.14 13.41 -6.22
C THR A 300 20.00 13.85 -5.30
N ARG A 301 20.02 15.10 -4.83
CA ARG A 301 18.94 15.66 -4.01
C ARG A 301 17.71 15.92 -4.88
N LEU A 302 16.71 15.05 -4.79
CA LEU A 302 15.32 15.52 -4.91
C LEU A 302 14.97 16.19 -3.57
N GLY A 303 15.63 17.32 -3.26
CA GLY A 303 15.33 18.09 -2.06
C GLY A 303 13.86 18.50 -2.10
N GLY A 304 13.10 18.16 -1.07
CA GLY A 304 11.66 18.41 -1.09
C GLY A 304 10.99 18.16 0.25
N HIS A 305 9.87 18.85 0.42
CA HIS A 305 8.97 18.73 1.54
C HIS A 305 7.83 17.78 1.17
N CYS A 306 7.41 16.94 2.10
CA CYS A 306 6.23 16.11 1.90
C CYS A 306 4.99 16.99 1.86
N HIS A 307 4.20 16.88 0.79
CA HIS A 307 2.89 17.51 0.71
C HIS A 307 1.76 16.51 1.01
N LEU A 308 1.82 15.34 0.39
CA LEU A 308 0.75 14.34 0.46
C LEU A 308 1.33 12.93 0.44
N ALA A 309 1.03 12.13 1.46
CA ALA A 309 1.32 10.70 1.47
C ALA A 309 0.06 9.89 1.17
N VAL A 310 0.19 8.76 0.48
CA VAL A 310 -0.90 7.79 0.36
C VAL A 310 -0.61 6.63 1.31
N VAL A 311 -1.54 6.37 2.23
CA VAL A 311 -1.50 5.23 3.14
C VAL A 311 -2.53 4.21 2.65
N PRO A 312 -2.07 3.11 2.02
CA PRO A 312 -2.97 2.08 1.53
C PRO A 312 -3.51 1.29 2.72
N PHE A 313 -4.80 0.95 2.67
CA PHE A 313 -5.41 -0.04 3.55
C PHE A 313 -5.85 -1.22 2.73
N GLU A 314 -5.73 -2.42 3.28
CA GLU A 314 -6.38 -3.58 2.71
C GLU A 314 -7.86 -3.47 3.01
N LEU A 315 -8.73 -3.58 2.00
CA LEU A 315 -10.22 -3.51 2.06
C LEU A 315 -10.78 -4.33 3.24
N PRO A 316 -10.87 -3.72 4.43
CA PRO A 316 -11.00 -4.48 5.67
C PRO A 316 -12.47 -4.68 6.03
N ASN A 317 -13.34 -3.93 5.36
CA ASN A 317 -14.79 -4.01 5.46
C ASN A 317 -15.37 -5.18 4.64
N LEU A 318 -14.54 -5.86 3.84
CA LEU A 318 -14.99 -6.96 2.98
C LEU A 318 -14.15 -8.23 3.14
N TRP A 319 -12.84 -8.05 3.32
CA TRP A 319 -11.89 -9.13 3.57
C TRP A 319 -11.35 -8.93 4.98
N CYS A 320 -11.76 -9.79 5.91
CA CYS A 320 -11.10 -9.80 7.22
C CYS A 320 -9.65 -10.27 7.04
N ASN A 321 -8.69 -9.66 7.75
CA ASN A 321 -7.34 -10.22 7.81
C ASN A 321 -7.44 -11.67 8.28
N PHE A 322 -6.88 -12.56 7.48
CA PHE A 322 -6.99 -14.00 7.62
C PHE A 322 -6.44 -14.53 8.94
N ASP A 323 -5.48 -13.80 9.52
CA ASP A 323 -4.82 -14.19 10.77
C ASP A 323 -5.74 -14.03 11.99
N ALA A 324 -6.82 -13.25 11.87
CA ALA A 324 -7.78 -13.02 12.96
C ALA A 324 -9.20 -12.79 12.40
N PRO A 325 -9.91 -13.82 11.91
CA PRO A 325 -11.25 -13.69 11.33
C PRO A 325 -12.32 -13.18 12.32
N GLU A 326 -12.10 -13.37 13.63
CA GLU A 326 -13.00 -12.92 14.71
C GLU A 326 -12.86 -11.43 15.06
N SER A 327 -11.79 -10.80 14.57
CA SER A 327 -11.47 -9.43 14.99
C SER A 327 -12.25 -8.38 14.21
N ARG A 328 -12.65 -7.30 14.90
CA ARG A 328 -13.53 -6.24 14.38
C ARG A 328 -13.01 -5.63 13.07
N PRO A 329 -13.87 -5.37 12.07
CA PRO A 329 -13.46 -4.75 10.81
C PRO A 329 -12.77 -3.40 11.07
N ILE A 330 -11.78 -3.05 10.25
CA ILE A 330 -11.07 -1.77 10.39
C ILE A 330 -12.04 -0.64 10.02
N GLY A 331 -12.58 -0.02 11.07
CA GLY A 331 -13.51 1.09 10.96
C GLY A 331 -12.87 2.38 10.46
N VAL A 332 -13.72 3.40 10.34
CA VAL A 332 -13.30 4.77 9.97
C VAL A 332 -12.28 5.32 10.97
N ASP A 333 -12.51 5.09 12.27
CA ASP A 333 -11.66 5.58 13.35
C ASP A 333 -10.24 4.99 13.29
N HIS A 334 -10.09 3.72 12.89
CA HIS A 334 -8.78 3.08 12.72
C HIS A 334 -7.99 3.67 11.56
N ARG A 335 -8.63 3.86 10.41
CA ARG A 335 -7.96 4.45 9.23
C ARG A 335 -7.55 5.90 9.51
N ALA A 336 -8.42 6.66 10.18
CA ALA A 336 -8.12 8.00 10.67
C ALA A 336 -6.89 8.00 11.60
N ALA A 337 -6.87 7.16 12.63
CA ALA A 337 -5.78 7.07 13.60
C ALA A 337 -4.44 6.67 12.93
N ALA A 338 -4.47 5.66 12.08
CA ALA A 338 -3.30 5.23 11.33
C ALA A 338 -2.81 6.32 10.36
N GLY A 339 -3.71 7.09 9.76
CA GLY A 339 -3.37 8.28 8.98
C GLY A 339 -2.68 9.37 9.80
N VAL A 340 -3.19 9.67 10.99
CA VAL A 340 -2.60 10.65 11.92
C VAL A 340 -1.18 10.24 12.32
N VAL A 341 -0.96 8.98 12.72
CA VAL A 341 0.39 8.55 13.13
C VAL A 341 1.35 8.46 11.94
N ASN A 342 0.85 8.10 10.74
CA ASN A 342 1.64 8.18 9.52
C ASN A 342 2.06 9.62 9.19
N CYS A 343 1.13 10.57 9.27
CA CYS A 343 1.45 11.99 9.09
C CYS A 343 2.46 12.49 10.12
N PHE A 344 2.32 12.07 11.39
CA PHE A 344 3.24 12.38 12.47
C PHE A 344 4.64 11.85 12.18
N GLY A 345 4.80 10.56 11.87
CA GLY A 345 6.10 9.96 11.55
C GLY A 345 6.79 10.66 10.37
N GLN A 346 6.01 11.06 9.36
CA GLN A 346 6.53 11.86 8.24
C GLN A 346 6.99 13.25 8.67
N ALA A 347 6.18 13.94 9.48
CA ALA A 347 6.50 15.28 9.94
C ALA A 347 7.74 15.26 10.85
N VAL A 348 7.90 14.24 11.69
CA VAL A 348 9.12 13.99 12.50
C VAL A 348 10.33 13.81 11.60
N ALA A 349 10.23 12.93 10.59
CA ALA A 349 11.30 12.68 9.63
C ALA A 349 11.74 13.98 8.95
N GLN A 350 10.76 14.77 8.52
CA GLN A 350 11.01 16.03 7.83
C GLN A 350 11.56 17.11 8.77
N ALA A 351 11.08 17.19 10.01
CA ALA A 351 11.59 18.14 10.99
C ALA A 351 13.07 17.85 11.32
N ARG A 352 13.43 16.58 11.52
CA ARG A 352 14.83 16.18 11.75
C ARG A 352 15.71 16.43 10.55
N TRP A 353 15.22 16.13 9.36
CA TRP A 353 15.92 16.45 8.12
C TRP A 353 16.19 17.95 7.96
N GLU A 354 15.24 18.80 8.37
CA GLU A 354 15.32 20.25 8.12
C GLU A 354 16.02 21.05 9.23
N PHE A 355 15.90 20.66 10.50
CA PHE A 355 16.48 21.39 11.62
C PHE A 355 17.59 20.62 12.38
N GLY A 356 17.80 19.34 12.05
CA GLY A 356 18.68 18.44 12.77
C GLY A 356 18.03 17.81 14.01
N THR A 357 18.49 16.62 14.39
CA THR A 357 17.93 15.80 15.49
C THR A 357 18.03 16.51 16.84
N ASP A 358 19.19 17.08 17.18
CA ASP A 358 19.46 17.70 18.50
C ASP A 358 18.61 18.94 18.80
N ASN A 359 18.12 19.61 17.75
CA ASN A 359 17.32 20.84 17.88
C ASN A 359 15.83 20.56 18.00
N VAL A 360 15.42 19.33 17.68
CA VAL A 360 14.02 18.97 17.44
C VAL A 360 13.52 18.02 18.50
N ASP A 361 14.32 17.04 18.91
CA ASP A 361 13.91 16.02 19.86
C ASP A 361 13.71 16.60 21.27
N GLY A 362 12.55 16.32 21.88
CA GLY A 362 12.21 16.77 23.24
C GLY A 362 11.95 18.28 23.36
N ARG A 363 11.75 18.99 22.24
CA ARG A 363 11.59 20.46 22.22
C ARG A 363 10.43 20.91 21.33
N GLN A 364 10.02 22.15 21.53
CA GLN A 364 9.13 22.85 20.60
C GLN A 364 9.86 23.18 19.30
N LEU A 365 9.17 23.02 18.17
CA LEU A 365 9.77 23.28 16.86
C LEU A 365 9.90 24.78 16.56
N PRO A 366 10.99 25.23 15.89
CA PRO A 366 11.16 26.63 15.49
C PRO A 366 10.08 27.13 14.52
N ARG A 367 9.63 26.26 13.61
CA ARG A 367 8.46 26.50 12.74
C ARG A 367 7.68 25.18 12.58
N PRO A 368 6.35 25.26 12.43
CA PRO A 368 5.54 24.06 12.30
C PRO A 368 5.83 23.33 10.98
N VAL A 369 5.85 22.00 11.05
CA VAL A 369 5.98 21.14 9.86
C VAL A 369 4.62 20.58 9.51
N VAL A 370 4.22 20.75 8.25
CA VAL A 370 2.87 20.44 7.79
C VAL A 370 2.93 19.33 6.76
N THR A 371 2.09 18.31 6.94
CA THR A 371 1.96 17.18 6.03
C THR A 371 0.49 16.81 5.88
N ALA A 372 0.14 16.11 4.80
CA ALA A 372 -1.19 15.53 4.63
C ALA A 372 -1.07 14.06 4.20
N ALA A 373 -2.12 13.27 4.46
CA ALA A 373 -2.24 11.91 4.01
C ALA A 373 -3.64 11.61 3.48
N VAL A 374 -3.69 10.69 2.52
CA VAL A 374 -4.91 10.03 2.07
C VAL A 374 -4.84 8.56 2.48
N CYS A 375 -5.70 8.18 3.40
CA CYS A 375 -5.88 6.80 3.81
C CYS A 375 -6.99 6.20 2.96
N THR A 376 -6.70 5.15 2.19
CA THR A 376 -7.70 4.58 1.29
C THR A 376 -7.56 3.08 1.12
N ASP A 377 -8.71 2.42 1.00
CA ASP A 377 -8.83 1.02 0.64
C ASP A 377 -9.24 0.83 -0.84
N GLY A 378 -9.35 1.92 -1.60
CA GLY A 378 -9.82 1.95 -2.99
C GLY A 378 -11.31 2.30 -3.14
N VAL A 379 -12.09 2.25 -2.06
CA VAL A 379 -13.52 2.60 -2.04
C VAL A 379 -13.78 3.76 -1.08
N TYR A 380 -13.25 3.66 0.14
CA TYR A 380 -13.26 4.70 1.16
C TYR A 380 -11.97 5.52 1.13
N PHE A 381 -12.11 6.80 1.42
CA PHE A 381 -11.05 7.80 1.46
C PHE A 381 -11.18 8.60 2.75
N ASP A 382 -10.11 8.61 3.54
CA ASP A 382 -10.01 9.45 4.72
C ASP A 382 -8.86 10.43 4.50
N PHE A 383 -9.19 11.71 4.59
CA PHE A 383 -8.28 12.82 4.36
C PHE A 383 -7.77 13.32 5.71
N VAL A 384 -6.46 13.27 5.90
CA VAL A 384 -5.80 13.70 7.13
C VAL A 384 -4.87 14.86 6.79
N CYS A 385 -5.05 15.99 7.47
CA CYS A 385 -4.13 17.12 7.45
C CYS A 385 -3.48 17.21 8.82
N TYR A 386 -2.16 17.36 8.87
CA TYR A 386 -1.40 17.30 10.10
C TYR A 386 -0.43 18.47 10.20
N GLN A 387 -0.35 19.05 11.39
CA GLN A 387 0.58 20.12 11.72
C GLN A 387 1.35 19.76 12.99
N LEU A 388 2.65 19.52 12.81
CA LEU A 388 3.59 19.24 13.87
C LEU A 388 4.12 20.55 14.44
N ASN A 389 3.85 20.79 15.72
CA ASN A 389 4.24 21.99 16.46
C ASN A 389 5.33 21.68 17.52
N THR A 390 5.30 20.48 18.11
CA THR A 390 6.23 20.08 19.17
C THR A 390 6.59 18.59 19.06
N LEU A 391 7.80 18.25 19.50
CA LEU A 391 8.25 16.89 19.75
C LEU A 391 8.64 16.66 21.22
N ASP A 392 8.23 17.56 22.12
CA ASP A 392 8.22 17.26 23.55
C ASP A 392 7.02 16.36 23.88
N LEU A 393 7.27 15.05 23.88
CA LEU A 393 6.27 13.99 24.11
C LEU A 393 6.35 13.38 25.52
N ASP A 394 7.29 13.84 26.36
CA ASP A 394 7.48 13.27 27.70
C ASP A 394 6.41 13.75 28.68
N ASN A 395 5.89 14.96 28.46
CA ASN A 395 4.83 15.57 29.28
C ASN A 395 3.56 15.81 28.45
N ASP A 396 2.38 15.71 29.10
CA ASP A 396 1.09 16.02 28.46
C ASP A 396 0.79 17.53 28.43
N ASP A 397 1.54 18.31 29.21
CA ASP A 397 1.40 19.74 29.34
C ASP A 397 2.02 20.51 28.17
N GLY A 398 1.60 21.76 28.01
CA GLY A 398 2.11 22.68 26.98
C GLY A 398 1.45 22.48 25.62
N ILE A 399 2.08 23.05 24.59
CA ILE A 399 1.57 23.08 23.22
C ILE A 399 1.42 21.66 22.67
N LYS A 400 0.37 21.45 21.87
CA LYS A 400 0.03 20.16 21.26
C LYS A 400 0.07 20.25 19.75
N ASN A 401 0.22 19.08 19.14
CA ASN A 401 0.13 18.94 17.70
C ASN A 401 -1.35 18.98 17.27
N LEU A 402 -1.60 19.31 16.01
CA LEU A 402 -2.96 19.45 15.47
C LEU A 402 -3.16 18.50 14.29
N ALA A 403 -4.30 17.80 14.29
CA ALA A 403 -4.74 17.00 13.16
C ALA A 403 -6.18 17.30 12.82
N TRP A 404 -6.44 17.39 11.51
CA TRP A 404 -7.77 17.55 10.92
C TRP A 404 -8.07 16.31 10.11
N VAL A 405 -9.17 15.65 10.44
CA VAL A 405 -9.57 14.37 9.86
C VAL A 405 -10.95 14.53 9.25
N ASP A 406 -11.05 14.22 7.96
CA ASP A 406 -12.31 14.05 7.24
C ASP A 406 -12.38 12.62 6.73
N ALA A 407 -13.11 11.80 7.47
CA ALA A 407 -13.14 10.36 7.31
C ALA A 407 -14.54 9.85 6.98
N GLY A 408 -14.60 8.67 6.36
CA GLY A 408 -15.83 8.04 5.88
C GLY A 408 -16.25 8.48 4.48
N ASN A 409 -15.37 9.11 3.70
CA ASN A 409 -15.73 9.54 2.35
C ASN A 409 -15.74 8.35 1.41
N ARG A 410 -16.91 8.04 0.86
CA ARG A 410 -17.11 6.88 0.00
C ARG A 410 -17.11 7.31 -1.46
N LEU A 411 -16.12 6.85 -2.22
CA LEU A 411 -16.00 7.16 -3.64
C LEU A 411 -17.09 6.47 -4.48
N VAL A 412 -17.40 5.20 -4.18
CA VAL A 412 -18.49 4.44 -4.81
C VAL A 412 -19.20 3.58 -3.78
N ASP A 413 -20.48 3.28 -4.03
CA ASP A 413 -21.20 2.22 -3.33
C ASP A 413 -20.81 0.86 -3.93
N LYS A 414 -19.83 0.19 -3.32
CA LYS A 414 -19.42 -1.18 -3.69
C LYS A 414 -20.35 -2.19 -3.03
N ARG A 415 -21.26 -2.76 -3.81
CA ARG A 415 -22.15 -3.84 -3.37
C ARG A 415 -21.59 -5.18 -3.75
N VAL A 416 -21.31 -5.98 -2.74
CA VAL A 416 -20.72 -7.30 -2.90
C VAL A 416 -21.79 -8.35 -2.66
N PRO A 417 -21.81 -9.44 -3.44
CA PRO A 417 -22.80 -10.50 -3.27
C PRO A 417 -22.75 -11.14 -1.89
N VAL A 418 -23.89 -11.10 -1.18
CA VAL A 418 -24.07 -11.72 0.15
C VAL A 418 -24.30 -13.23 0.05
N GLU A 419 -24.91 -13.71 -1.04
CA GLU A 419 -25.21 -15.12 -1.33
C GLU A 419 -24.95 -15.43 -2.81
N ASP A 420 -25.18 -16.67 -3.24
CA ASP A 420 -25.08 -17.15 -4.65
C ASP A 420 -26.02 -16.42 -5.65
N LYS A 421 -26.82 -15.43 -5.21
CA LYS A 421 -27.78 -14.69 -6.03
C LYS A 421 -27.13 -13.72 -7.02
N ILE A 422 -25.89 -13.29 -6.78
CA ILE A 422 -25.15 -12.38 -7.66
C ILE A 422 -23.71 -12.88 -7.75
N ARG A 423 -23.16 -13.06 -8.97
CA ARG A 423 -21.78 -13.55 -9.14
C ARG A 423 -20.72 -12.43 -9.15
N LEU A 424 -21.14 -11.18 -9.31
CA LEU A 424 -20.24 -10.04 -9.56
C LEU A 424 -20.49 -8.91 -8.57
N SER A 425 -19.43 -8.25 -8.11
CA SER A 425 -19.56 -6.98 -7.40
C SER A 425 -20.19 -5.94 -8.33
N THR A 426 -21.12 -5.15 -7.78
CA THR A 426 -21.74 -4.03 -8.47
C THR A 426 -21.26 -2.73 -7.84
N TYR A 427 -21.09 -1.70 -8.65
CA TYR A 427 -20.60 -0.40 -8.24
C TYR A 427 -21.63 0.64 -8.65
N THR A 428 -22.20 1.35 -7.68
CA THR A 428 -23.18 2.43 -7.91
C THR A 428 -22.72 3.72 -7.25
N ASP A 429 -23.39 4.83 -7.57
CA ASP A 429 -23.28 6.10 -6.84
C ASP A 429 -21.84 6.62 -6.69
N LEU A 430 -21.19 6.92 -7.83
CA LEU A 430 -19.89 7.57 -7.83
C LEU A 430 -20.01 9.00 -7.27
N ASP A 431 -19.26 9.31 -6.21
CA ASP A 431 -19.17 10.64 -5.64
C ASP A 431 -17.91 11.39 -6.14
N PRO A 432 -18.04 12.34 -7.08
CA PRO A 432 -16.92 13.15 -7.53
C PRO A 432 -16.41 14.13 -6.45
N GLY A 433 -17.18 14.38 -5.38
CA GLY A 433 -16.76 15.20 -4.24
C GLY A 433 -15.51 14.65 -3.53
N VAL A 434 -15.34 13.32 -3.50
CA VAL A 434 -14.11 12.69 -2.98
C VAL A 434 -12.89 13.09 -3.80
N TYR A 435 -13.03 13.16 -5.12
CA TYR A 435 -11.95 13.63 -5.99
C TYR A 435 -11.66 15.13 -5.80
N ALA A 436 -12.68 15.96 -5.58
CA ALA A 436 -12.47 17.38 -5.25
C ALA A 436 -11.62 17.55 -3.98
N LYS A 437 -11.83 16.69 -2.96
CA LYS A 437 -11.02 16.66 -1.73
C LYS A 437 -9.57 16.33 -2.00
N LEU A 438 -9.30 15.27 -2.77
CA LEU A 438 -7.95 14.92 -3.21
C LEU A 438 -7.29 16.07 -3.99
N LEU A 439 -8.05 16.71 -4.90
CA LEU A 439 -7.57 17.82 -5.72
C LEU A 439 -7.21 19.04 -4.87
N ALA A 440 -7.99 19.35 -3.84
CA ALA A 440 -7.69 20.45 -2.94
C ALA A 440 -6.39 20.24 -2.16
N LEU A 441 -6.17 19.03 -1.64
CA LEU A 441 -4.91 18.68 -0.97
C LEU A 441 -3.73 18.74 -1.94
N TYR A 442 -3.91 18.24 -3.16
CA TYR A 442 -2.88 18.31 -4.20
C TYR A 442 -2.49 19.77 -4.50
N ARG A 443 -3.49 20.66 -4.59
CA ARG A 443 -3.30 22.11 -4.86
C ARG A 443 -2.85 22.91 -3.65
N TYR A 444 -2.92 22.36 -2.44
CA TYR A 444 -2.56 23.09 -1.24
C TYR A 444 -1.08 23.51 -1.27
N GLY A 445 -0.82 24.76 -0.88
CA GLY A 445 0.51 25.37 -0.98
C GLY A 445 0.95 25.79 -2.39
N MET A 446 0.06 25.79 -3.38
CA MET A 446 0.35 26.28 -4.74
C MET A 446 -0.13 27.70 -5.02
N ASN A 447 -1.03 28.24 -4.20
CA ASN A 447 -1.51 29.61 -4.39
C ASN A 447 -0.32 30.57 -4.24
N ARG A 448 0.11 31.12 -5.37
CA ARG A 448 0.99 32.29 -5.43
C ARG A 448 0.29 33.38 -4.61
N LEU A 449 0.99 33.90 -3.59
CA LEU A 449 0.87 35.32 -3.27
C LEU A 449 1.39 36.10 -4.48
#